data_AF-A0A5K1EDG2-F1
#
_entry.id   AF-A0A5K1EDG2-F1
#
_cell.length_a   1.000
_cell.length_b   1.000
_cell.length_c   1.000
_cell.angle_alpha   90.00
_cell.angle_beta   90.00
_cell.angle_gamma   90.00
#
_symmetry.space_group_name_H-M   'P 1'
#
loop_
_entity.id
_entity.type
_entity.pdbx_description
1 polymer ?
#
loop_
_entity_poly.entity_id
_entity_poly.type
_entity_poly.pdbx_seq_one_letter_code
_entity_poly.pdbx_strand_id
1 'polypeptide(L)'
;SHTSGPGSFGTPAARYATTSIANKSSSGGLFSWLTGERSNSLPPLDVPLAGVTLPPPLPDYVEPGKTKITTLANGVKIASETST
;
A
#
# COMPACT_ATOMS: atom_id res chain seq x y z
N SER A 1 -54.01 29.81 32.32
CA SER A 1 -53.14 28.73 32.80
C SER A 1 -53.58 27.43 32.14
N HIS A 2 -52.83 26.93 31.16
CA HIS A 2 -52.98 25.57 30.64
C HIS A 2 -51.57 25.11 30.21
N THR A 3 -51.10 24.04 30.84
CA THR A 3 -49.83 23.37 30.57
C THR A 3 -50.13 22.05 29.85
N SER A 4 -49.36 21.75 28.81
CA SER A 4 -49.38 20.45 28.12
C SER A 4 -47.98 20.19 27.56
N GLY A 5 -47.42 19.02 27.88
CA GLY A 5 -46.02 18.58 27.64
C GLY A 5 -45.69 18.28 26.16
N PRO A 6 -44.76 17.35 25.81
CA PRO A 6 -44.14 16.27 26.59
C PRO A 6 -42.58 16.20 26.52
N GLY A 7 -41.99 15.32 27.32
CA GLY A 7 -40.55 15.01 27.27
C GLY A 7 -40.15 14.23 26.01
N SER A 8 -38.99 14.57 25.44
CA SER A 8 -38.37 13.85 24.32
C SER A 8 -37.15 13.08 24.78
N PHE A 9 -37.19 11.77 24.55
CA PHE A 9 -36.07 10.83 24.65
C PHE A 9 -35.00 11.13 23.59
N GLY A 10 -33.74 10.82 23.91
CA GLY A 10 -32.57 11.25 23.15
C GLY A 10 -32.32 10.54 21.81
N THR A 11 -31.45 11.14 21.01
CA THR A 11 -30.77 10.51 19.87
C THR A 11 -29.30 10.95 19.89
N PRO A 12 -28.31 10.04 19.97
CA PRO A 12 -26.92 10.42 19.77
C PRO A 12 -26.74 10.88 18.31
N ALA A 13 -26.16 12.06 18.12
CA ALA A 13 -25.80 12.56 16.80
C ALA A 13 -24.77 11.62 16.17
N ALA A 14 -25.15 10.92 15.10
CA ALA A 14 -24.23 10.17 14.27
C ALA A 14 -23.18 11.14 13.71
N ARG A 15 -21.90 10.88 14.00
CA ARG A 15 -20.79 11.68 13.46
C ARG A 15 -20.51 11.24 12.04
N TYR A 16 -21.08 11.94 11.07
CA TYR A 16 -20.67 11.82 9.67
C TYR A 16 -19.35 12.58 9.48
N ALA A 17 -18.26 11.86 9.23
CA ALA A 17 -17.00 12.46 8.81
C ALA A 17 -16.99 12.56 7.28
N THR A 18 -17.23 13.76 6.75
CA THR A 18 -17.02 14.07 5.34
C THR A 18 -15.63 14.67 5.16
N THR A 19 -14.71 13.95 4.51
CA THR A 19 -13.42 14.51 4.08
C THR A 19 -13.62 15.19 2.72
N SER A 20 -13.61 16.52 2.70
CA SER A 20 -13.56 17.26 1.44
C SER A 20 -12.14 17.20 0.87
N ILE A 21 -11.98 16.63 -0.33
CA ILE A 21 -10.74 16.77 -1.10
C ILE A 21 -10.78 18.16 -1.72
N ALA A 22 -10.17 19.13 -1.04
CA ALA A 22 -9.91 20.43 -1.64
C ALA A 22 -8.73 20.30 -2.61
N ASN A 23 -9.00 20.28 -3.92
CA ASN A 23 -7.95 20.47 -4.94
C ASN A 23 -7.40 21.90 -4.82
N LYS A 24 -6.42 22.10 -3.94
CA LYS A 24 -5.63 23.34 -3.89
C LYS A 24 -4.70 23.34 -5.09
N SER A 25 -5.01 24.17 -6.08
CA SER A 25 -4.09 24.48 -7.17
C SER A 25 -2.84 25.14 -6.56
N SER A 26 -1.75 24.39 -6.43
CA SER A 26 -0.51 24.87 -5.80
C SER A 26 0.43 25.43 -6.88
N SER A 27 0.54 26.76 -6.94
CA SER A 27 1.60 27.43 -7.70
C SER A 27 2.92 27.28 -6.92
N GLY A 28 3.64 26.19 -7.16
CA GLY A 28 4.86 25.85 -6.41
C GLY A 28 6.07 26.71 -6.77
N GLY A 29 6.50 27.56 -5.83
CA GLY A 29 7.72 28.38 -5.90
C GLY A 29 9.02 27.64 -5.57
N LEU A 30 10.11 28.40 -5.39
CA LEU A 30 11.53 27.99 -5.36
C LEU A 30 11.96 26.91 -4.32
N PHE A 31 11.04 26.39 -3.49
CA PHE A 31 11.35 25.34 -2.50
C PHE A 31 10.40 24.13 -2.53
N SER A 32 9.57 23.97 -3.56
CA SER A 32 8.63 22.84 -3.67
C SER A 32 9.27 21.44 -3.69
N TRP A 33 10.60 21.34 -3.77
CA TRP A 33 11.33 20.06 -3.66
C TRP A 33 11.53 19.59 -2.22
N LEU A 34 11.70 20.49 -1.24
CA LEU A 34 11.98 20.13 0.15
C LEU A 34 10.76 19.58 0.88
N THR A 35 9.58 20.07 0.53
CA THR A 35 8.33 19.72 1.21
C THR A 35 7.57 18.56 0.54
N GLY A 36 8.16 17.93 -0.49
CA GLY A 36 7.60 16.74 -1.11
C GLY A 36 6.23 16.94 -1.80
N GLU A 37 5.81 18.18 -2.05
CA GLU A 37 4.46 18.52 -2.55
C GLU A 37 4.21 18.14 -4.03
N ARG A 38 5.18 17.49 -4.69
CA ARG A 38 5.07 17.04 -6.09
C ARG A 38 5.15 15.53 -6.28
N SER A 39 5.24 14.77 -5.19
CA SER A 39 5.03 13.32 -5.27
C SER A 39 3.53 13.12 -5.43
N ASN A 40 3.08 12.41 -6.47
CA ASN A 40 1.74 11.84 -6.46
C ASN A 40 1.57 11.15 -5.10
N SER A 41 0.61 11.61 -4.30
CA SER A 41 0.36 11.06 -2.97
C SER A 41 0.15 9.56 -3.15
N LEU A 42 1.12 8.75 -2.71
CA LEU A 42 0.95 7.32 -2.71
C LEU A 42 -0.25 7.00 -1.82
N PRO A 43 -1.08 6.03 -2.20
CA PRO A 43 -2.14 5.60 -1.33
C PRO A 43 -1.51 5.02 -0.04
N PRO A 44 -2.24 5.00 1.09
CA PRO A 44 -1.74 4.36 2.30
C PRO A 44 -1.45 2.86 2.03
N LEU A 45 -0.56 2.23 2.81
CA LEU A 45 -0.01 0.90 2.52
C LEU A 45 -1.04 -0.25 2.51
N ASP A 46 -2.24 -0.02 3.04
CA ASP A 46 -3.38 -0.95 3.00
C ASP A 46 -4.12 -0.93 1.65
N VAL A 47 -3.85 0.07 0.81
CA VAL A 47 -4.46 0.23 -0.51
C VAL A 47 -3.44 -0.18 -1.59
N PRO A 48 -3.80 -1.13 -2.49
CA PRO A 48 -2.88 -1.56 -3.55
C PRO A 48 -2.56 -0.41 -4.51
N LEU A 49 -1.32 -0.38 -4.99
CA LEU A 49 -0.86 0.64 -5.91
C LEU A 49 -1.46 0.42 -7.32
N ALA A 50 -2.07 1.46 -7.87
CA ALA A 50 -2.60 1.43 -9.23
C ALA A 50 -1.48 1.28 -10.27
N GLY A 51 -1.72 0.49 -11.32
CA GLY A 51 -0.79 0.32 -12.44
C GLY A 51 0.32 -0.71 -12.23
N VAL A 52 0.35 -1.43 -11.10
CA VAL A 52 1.27 -2.55 -10.88
C VAL A 52 0.70 -3.81 -11.52
N THR A 53 1.45 -4.40 -12.45
CA THR A 53 1.15 -5.74 -12.97
C THR A 53 1.95 -6.75 -12.17
N LEU A 54 1.27 -7.55 -11.35
CA LEU A 54 1.91 -8.62 -10.59
C LEU A 54 2.18 -9.82 -11.51
N PRO A 55 3.33 -10.51 -11.35
CA PRO A 55 3.54 -11.79 -12.01
C PRO A 55 2.51 -12.81 -11.50
N PRO A 56 2.20 -13.85 -12.28
CA PRO A 56 1.38 -14.96 -11.78
C PRO A 56 2.05 -15.58 -10.54
N PRO A 57 1.25 -16.04 -9.56
CA PRO A 57 1.79 -16.70 -8.38
C PRO A 57 2.47 -18.03 -8.76
N LEU A 58 3.38 -18.47 -7.90
CA LEU A 58 3.95 -19.81 -7.99
C LEU A 58 2.87 -20.89 -7.77
N PRO A 59 3.02 -22.09 -8.35
CA PRO A 59 2.15 -23.22 -8.04
C PRO A 59 2.19 -23.61 -6.56
N ASP A 60 1.14 -24.29 -6.08
CA ASP A 60 1.05 -24.79 -4.69
C ASP A 60 2.21 -25.72 -4.30
N TYR A 61 2.75 -26.45 -5.28
CA TYR A 61 3.96 -27.24 -5.13
C TYR A 61 4.99 -26.83 -6.16
N VAL A 62 6.18 -26.46 -5.69
CA VAL A 62 7.34 -26.24 -6.54
C VAL A 62 8.39 -27.27 -6.19
N GLU A 63 8.82 -28.03 -7.20
CA GLU A 63 9.86 -29.04 -7.03
C GLU A 63 11.20 -28.36 -6.73
N PRO A 64 11.92 -28.75 -5.65
CA PRO A 64 13.23 -28.19 -5.34
C PRO A 64 14.23 -28.38 -6.49
N GLY A 65 14.98 -27.32 -6.82
CA GLY A 65 15.97 -27.37 -7.89
C GLY A 65 17.11 -28.34 -7.56
N LYS A 66 17.52 -29.17 -8.55
CA LYS A 66 18.66 -30.07 -8.40
C LYS A 66 19.97 -29.29 -8.23
N THR A 67 20.79 -29.68 -7.27
CA THR A 67 22.13 -29.12 -7.08
C THR A 67 23.01 -29.39 -8.30
N LYS A 68 23.52 -28.32 -8.92
CA LYS A 68 24.53 -28.39 -9.98
C LYS A 68 25.91 -28.19 -9.36
N ILE A 69 26.80 -29.15 -9.58
CA ILE A 69 28.20 -29.09 -9.10
C ILE A 69 29.13 -29.04 -10.31
N THR A 70 30.03 -28.07 -10.32
CA THR A 70 31.05 -27.90 -11.36
C THR A 70 32.43 -27.83 -10.71
N THR A 71 33.38 -28.61 -11.22
CA THR A 71 34.77 -28.60 -10.76
C THR A 71 35.61 -27.86 -11.80
N LEU A 72 36.31 -26.82 -11.35
CA LEU A 72 37.24 -26.05 -12.18
C LEU A 72 38.57 -26.79 -12.34
N ALA A 73 39.35 -26.46 -13.37
CA ALA A 73 40.64 -27.10 -13.66
C ALA A 73 41.68 -26.96 -12.52
N ASN A 74 41.51 -25.96 -11.65
CA ASN A 74 42.33 -25.77 -10.44
C ASN A 74 41.84 -26.58 -9.22
N GLY A 75 40.82 -27.43 -9.38
CA GLY A 75 40.25 -28.28 -8.33
C GLY A 75 39.15 -27.64 -7.47
N VAL A 76 38.83 -26.34 -7.68
CA VAL A 76 37.75 -25.67 -6.95
C VAL A 76 36.38 -26.23 -7.39
N LYS A 77 35.49 -26.49 -6.42
CA LYS A 77 34.12 -26.95 -6.67
C LYS A 77 33.13 -25.82 -6.43
N ILE A 78 32.28 -25.55 -7.41
CA ILE A 78 31.17 -24.59 -7.33
C ILE A 78 29.87 -25.39 -7.32
N ALA A 79 29.04 -25.17 -6.31
CA ALA A 79 27.69 -25.73 -6.22
C ALA A 79 26.66 -24.60 -6.34
N SER A 80 25.56 -24.87 -7.05
CA SER A 80 24.41 -23.96 -7.13
C SER A 80 23.10 -24.74 -7.10
N GLU A 81 22.09 -24.18 -6.47
CA GLU A 81 20.72 -24.67 -6.47
C GLU A 81 19.75 -23.53 -6.77
N THR A 82 18.52 -23.86 -7.11
CA THR A 82 17.44 -22.88 -7.30
C THR A 82 16.38 -23.18 -6.25
N SER A 83 16.22 -22.26 -5.29
CA SER A 83 15.09 -22.24 -4.39
C SER A 83 14.06 -21.28 -4.96
N THR A 84 12.82 -21.73 -5.06
CA THR A 84 11.67 -20.96 -5.55
C THR A 84 10.87 -20.34 -4.43
#